data_AF-A0A530QZT6-F1
#
_entry.id   AF-A0A530QZT6-F1
#
_cell.length_a   1.000
_cell.length_b   1.000
_cell.length_c   1.000
_cell.angle_alpha   90.00
_cell.angle_beta   90.00
_cell.angle_gamma   90.00
#
_symmetry.space_group_name_H-M   'P 1'
#
loop_
_entity.id
_entity.type
_entity.pdbx_description
1 polymer ?
#
loop_
_entity_poly.entity_id
_entity_poly.type
_entity_poly.pdbx_seq_one_letter_code
_entity_poly.pdbx_strand_id
1 'polypeptide(L)'
;RLHVTAPGDALRTVEVHARAFSRAGLEAAFGRAIGVVVQPGVEFGNTEIVPYAPAKATELVAVLDRMPQFVFEAHSTDYQPAEALNALVRDGFAILKVGPWLTFALREALYGLNHIAVMLAPDPSRESLPAAMERIMLASPDNWQKYYPGTPEEQRVQRHFSFSDRIRYYWPTPAAQRATQTLLDVLSETDIPRPLISQYLGQLDAEVAEGRVQPLAHELLIGSITRVLDIYADATGP
;
A
#
# COMPACT_ATOMS: atom_id res chain seq x y z
N ARG A 1 1.23 16.88 -12.32
CA ARG A 1 -0.22 16.91 -12.59
C ARG A 1 -0.60 15.54 -13.09
N LEU A 2 -1.52 14.86 -12.42
CA LEU A 2 -2.07 13.60 -12.85
C LEU A 2 -2.92 13.79 -14.10
N HIS A 3 -2.72 12.97 -15.12
CA HIS A 3 -3.52 12.96 -16.34
C HIS A 3 -4.02 11.56 -16.61
N VAL A 4 -5.34 11.42 -16.81
CA VAL A 4 -5.94 10.17 -17.28
C VAL A 4 -5.34 9.82 -18.64
N THR A 5 -5.00 8.55 -18.86
CA THR A 5 -4.47 8.10 -20.16
C THR A 5 -5.44 8.45 -21.28
N ALA A 6 -4.93 9.07 -22.35
CA ALA A 6 -5.77 9.40 -23.50
C ALA A 6 -6.28 8.12 -24.18
N PRO A 7 -7.56 8.03 -24.55
CA PRO A 7 -8.16 6.85 -25.19
C PRO A 7 -7.39 6.34 -26.41
N GLY A 8 -6.95 7.28 -27.27
CA GLY A 8 -6.19 6.96 -28.47
C GLY A 8 -4.80 6.38 -28.19
N ASP A 9 -4.16 6.76 -27.08
CA ASP A 9 -2.84 6.26 -26.71
C ASP A 9 -2.92 4.83 -26.16
N ALA A 10 -3.98 4.50 -25.43
CA ALA A 10 -4.25 3.13 -24.98
C ALA A 10 -4.39 2.17 -26.20
N LEU A 11 -5.23 2.53 -27.18
CA LEU A 11 -5.38 1.75 -28.43
C LEU A 11 -4.07 1.61 -29.19
N ARG A 12 -3.40 2.74 -29.42
CA ARG A 12 -2.14 2.77 -30.18
C ARG A 12 -1.09 1.90 -29.52
N THR A 13 -1.04 1.87 -28.19
CA THR A 13 -0.12 1.01 -27.44
C THR A 13 -0.35 -0.45 -27.77
N VAL A 14 -1.61 -0.92 -27.71
CA VAL A 14 -1.96 -2.30 -28.07
C VAL A 14 -1.62 -2.61 -29.53
N GLU A 15 -2.01 -1.73 -30.47
CA GLU A 15 -1.79 -1.92 -31.90
C GLU A 15 -0.30 -2.02 -32.26
N VAL A 16 0.54 -1.14 -31.69
CA VAL A 16 1.99 -1.14 -31.96
C VAL A 16 2.64 -2.40 -31.39
N HIS A 17 2.23 -2.86 -30.21
CA HIS A 17 2.73 -4.11 -29.63
C HIS A 17 2.28 -5.32 -30.46
N ALA A 18 1.01 -5.40 -30.86
CA ALA A 18 0.52 -6.48 -31.72
C ALA A 18 1.35 -6.61 -33.01
N ARG A 19 1.62 -5.47 -33.67
CA ARG A 19 2.45 -5.43 -34.88
C ARG A 19 3.90 -5.82 -34.60
N ALA A 20 4.47 -5.39 -33.47
CA ALA A 20 5.85 -5.73 -33.10
C ALA A 20 5.99 -7.23 -32.81
N PHE A 21 5.05 -7.82 -32.08
CA PHE A 21 5.01 -9.26 -31.80
C PHE A 21 4.85 -10.05 -33.10
N SER A 22 3.95 -9.64 -34.00
CA SER A 22 3.78 -10.33 -35.28
C SER A 22 5.02 -10.27 -36.17
N ARG A 23 5.72 -9.13 -36.24
CA ARG A 23 7.01 -9.03 -36.96
C ARG A 23 8.09 -9.96 -36.39
N ALA A 24 7.97 -10.35 -35.12
CA ALA A 24 8.87 -11.29 -34.46
C ALA A 24 8.39 -12.75 -34.53
N GLY A 25 7.25 -13.04 -35.16
CA GLY A 25 6.63 -14.38 -35.18
C GLY A 25 6.10 -14.82 -33.80
N LEU A 26 5.71 -13.87 -32.95
CA LEU A 26 5.28 -14.08 -31.56
C LEU A 26 3.76 -13.91 -31.36
N GLU A 27 2.95 -14.13 -32.40
CA GLU A 27 1.48 -13.96 -32.34
C GLU A 27 0.85 -14.80 -31.24
N ALA A 28 1.28 -16.06 -31.09
CA ALA A 28 0.80 -16.94 -30.04
C ALA A 28 1.11 -16.41 -28.63
N ALA A 29 2.23 -15.69 -28.47
CA ALA A 29 2.56 -15.04 -27.20
C ALA A 29 1.71 -13.79 -26.96
N PHE A 30 1.47 -12.98 -27.98
CA PHE A 30 0.56 -11.83 -27.90
C PHE A 30 -0.89 -12.26 -27.61
N GLY A 31 -1.31 -13.42 -28.11
CA GLY A 31 -2.60 -14.04 -27.77
C GLY A 31 -2.80 -14.33 -26.27
N ARG A 32 -1.73 -14.30 -25.47
CA ARG A 32 -1.77 -14.42 -24.00
C ARG A 32 -1.66 -13.08 -23.26
N ALA A 33 -1.52 -11.97 -23.97
CA ALA A 33 -1.60 -10.65 -23.33
C ALA A 33 -3.05 -10.40 -22.89
N ILE A 34 -3.26 -10.04 -21.63
CA ILE A 34 -4.59 -9.88 -21.02
C ILE A 34 -4.83 -8.50 -20.43
N GLY A 35 -3.77 -7.69 -20.27
CA GLY A 35 -3.83 -6.43 -19.54
C GLY A 35 -3.07 -5.32 -20.26
N VAL A 36 -3.59 -4.09 -20.14
CA VAL A 36 -2.90 -2.86 -20.55
C VAL A 36 -2.80 -1.95 -19.34
N VAL A 37 -1.58 -1.52 -19.01
CA VAL A 37 -1.37 -0.54 -17.94
C VAL A 37 -1.79 0.84 -18.43
N VAL A 38 -2.69 1.48 -17.70
CA VAL A 38 -3.18 2.84 -17.96
C VAL A 38 -3.31 3.62 -16.66
N GLN A 39 -3.44 4.94 -16.76
CA GLN A 39 -3.67 5.83 -15.63
C GLN A 39 -5.17 6.21 -15.58
N PRO A 40 -5.97 5.67 -14.63
CA PRO A 40 -7.40 5.98 -14.49
C PRO A 40 -7.70 7.32 -13.82
N GLY A 41 -6.68 8.05 -13.37
CA GLY A 41 -6.83 9.26 -12.56
C GLY A 41 -6.78 8.98 -11.06
N VAL A 42 -6.05 7.94 -10.64
CA VAL A 42 -5.72 7.66 -9.24
C VAL A 42 -4.25 7.93 -8.96
N GLU A 43 -3.96 8.51 -7.81
CA GLU A 43 -2.61 8.80 -7.33
C GLU A 43 -2.64 9.03 -5.82
N PHE A 44 -1.49 8.95 -5.18
CA PHE A 44 -1.28 9.45 -3.82
C PHE A 44 0.06 10.17 -3.74
N GLY A 45 0.10 11.24 -2.94
CA GLY A 45 1.29 12.02 -2.64
C GLY A 45 1.84 11.70 -1.26
N ASN A 46 2.50 12.67 -0.61
CA ASN A 46 2.96 12.48 0.77
C ASN A 46 1.81 12.57 1.78
N THR A 47 0.83 13.44 1.53
CA THR A 47 -0.28 13.74 2.45
C THR A 47 -1.66 13.70 1.78
N GLU A 48 -1.71 13.44 0.47
CA GLU A 48 -2.93 13.55 -0.32
C GLU A 48 -3.20 12.24 -1.05
N ILE A 49 -4.48 11.92 -1.22
CA ILE A 49 -4.98 10.82 -2.03
C ILE A 49 -5.87 11.44 -3.10
N VAL A 50 -5.72 11.03 -4.36
CA VAL A 50 -6.59 11.41 -5.47
C VAL A 50 -7.51 10.23 -5.74
N PRO A 51 -8.78 10.28 -5.30
CA PRO A 51 -9.70 9.18 -5.48
C PRO A 51 -10.10 8.99 -6.94
N TYR A 52 -10.43 7.76 -7.32
CA TYR A 52 -10.97 7.46 -8.62
C TYR A 52 -12.28 8.24 -8.86
N ALA A 53 -12.37 8.89 -10.02
CA ALA A 53 -13.54 9.64 -10.44
C ALA A 53 -14.05 9.08 -11.78
N PRO A 54 -15.06 8.20 -11.79
CA PRO A 54 -15.55 7.51 -13.00
C PRO A 54 -15.80 8.45 -14.19
N ALA A 55 -16.42 9.61 -13.93
CA ALA A 55 -16.74 10.60 -14.95
C ALA A 55 -15.51 11.13 -15.71
N LYS A 56 -14.31 11.08 -15.13
CA LYS A 56 -13.06 11.50 -15.79
C LYS A 56 -12.45 10.39 -16.66
N ALA A 57 -12.84 9.15 -16.44
CA ALA A 57 -12.30 7.98 -17.13
C ALA A 57 -13.26 7.39 -18.18
N THR A 58 -14.49 7.92 -18.31
CA THR A 58 -15.52 7.42 -19.24
C THR A 58 -14.99 7.14 -20.65
N GLU A 59 -14.26 8.09 -21.25
CA GLU A 59 -13.74 7.91 -22.61
C GLU A 59 -12.65 6.84 -22.69
N LEU A 60 -11.83 6.70 -21.64
CA LEU A 60 -10.79 5.68 -21.55
C LEU A 60 -11.42 4.29 -21.38
N VAL A 61 -12.44 4.17 -20.54
CA VAL A 61 -13.18 2.93 -20.30
C VAL A 61 -13.86 2.43 -21.58
N ALA A 62 -14.50 3.34 -22.34
CA ALA A 62 -15.15 3.01 -23.61
C ALA A 62 -14.21 2.40 -24.67
N VAL A 63 -12.88 2.53 -24.49
CA VAL A 63 -11.91 1.91 -25.39
C VAL A 63 -11.88 0.39 -25.26
N LEU A 64 -12.22 -0.17 -24.09
CA LEU A 64 -12.20 -1.63 -23.88
C LEU A 64 -13.09 -2.38 -24.86
N ASP A 65 -14.20 -1.78 -25.32
CA ASP A 65 -15.08 -2.33 -26.36
C ASP A 65 -14.33 -2.64 -27.68
N ARG A 66 -13.24 -1.93 -27.94
CA ARG A 66 -12.40 -2.09 -29.13
C ARG A 66 -11.22 -3.05 -28.92
N MET A 67 -10.99 -3.50 -27.67
CA MET A 67 -9.91 -4.40 -27.31
C MET A 67 -10.42 -5.54 -26.40
N PRO A 68 -11.37 -6.38 -26.87
CA PRO A 68 -12.08 -7.35 -26.03
C PRO A 68 -11.20 -8.46 -25.41
N GLN A 69 -9.94 -8.58 -25.85
CA GLN A 69 -8.94 -9.46 -25.24
C GLN A 69 -8.41 -8.92 -23.90
N PHE A 70 -8.52 -7.61 -23.65
CA PHE A 70 -7.81 -6.92 -22.59
C PHE A 70 -8.73 -6.40 -21.50
N VAL A 71 -8.20 -6.38 -20.28
CA VAL A 71 -8.65 -5.53 -19.17
C VAL A 71 -7.63 -4.42 -18.91
N PHE A 72 -7.98 -3.42 -18.12
CA PHE A 72 -7.00 -2.46 -17.63
C PHE A 72 -6.32 -2.93 -16.34
N GLU A 73 -5.01 -2.68 -16.26
CA GLU A 73 -4.23 -2.77 -15.03
C GLU A 73 -3.98 -1.37 -14.49
N ALA A 74 -4.43 -1.09 -13.26
CA ALA A 74 -4.24 0.18 -12.58
C ALA A 74 -3.14 0.07 -11.52
N HIS A 75 -2.16 0.98 -11.59
CA HIS A 75 -1.10 1.13 -10.59
C HIS A 75 -1.46 2.20 -9.58
N SER A 76 -0.79 2.20 -8.43
CA SER A 76 -0.97 3.21 -7.37
C SER A 76 -2.41 3.31 -6.89
N THR A 77 -3.11 2.17 -6.81
CA THR A 77 -4.49 2.11 -6.31
C THR A 77 -4.56 2.14 -4.79
N ASP A 78 -3.41 2.25 -4.12
CA ASP A 78 -3.28 2.37 -2.68
C ASP A 78 -4.14 3.51 -2.10
N TYR A 79 -4.66 3.29 -0.90
CA TYR A 79 -5.44 4.22 -0.08
C TYR A 79 -6.78 4.68 -0.67
N GLN A 80 -7.21 4.08 -1.78
CA GLN A 80 -8.52 4.38 -2.37
C GLN A 80 -9.65 3.92 -1.42
N PRO A 81 -10.74 4.70 -1.31
CA PRO A 81 -11.95 4.24 -0.64
C PRO A 81 -12.49 2.95 -1.28
N ALA A 82 -13.19 2.12 -0.50
CA ALA A 82 -13.73 0.85 -0.98
C ALA A 82 -14.67 1.05 -2.20
N GLU A 83 -15.48 2.10 -2.21
CA GLU A 83 -16.38 2.44 -3.32
C GLU A 83 -15.61 2.82 -4.59
N ALA A 84 -14.44 3.44 -4.44
CA ALA A 84 -13.58 3.81 -5.56
C ALA A 84 -12.90 2.57 -6.17
N LEU A 85 -12.46 1.61 -5.34
CA LEU A 85 -11.93 0.32 -5.80
C LEU A 85 -13.00 -0.51 -6.51
N ASN A 86 -14.21 -0.58 -5.95
CA ASN A 86 -15.37 -1.21 -6.60
C ASN A 86 -15.68 -0.56 -7.97
N ALA A 87 -15.67 0.77 -8.03
CA ALA A 87 -15.90 1.50 -9.28
C ALA A 87 -14.79 1.22 -10.30
N LEU A 88 -13.51 1.14 -9.89
CA LEU A 88 -12.41 0.75 -10.77
C LEU A 88 -12.65 -0.63 -11.39
N VAL A 89 -12.99 -1.65 -10.59
CA VAL A 89 -13.25 -3.01 -11.08
C VAL A 89 -14.43 -3.01 -12.06
N ARG A 90 -15.55 -2.38 -11.68
CA ARG A 90 -16.74 -2.26 -12.53
C ARG A 90 -16.43 -1.62 -13.88
N ASP A 91 -15.56 -0.62 -13.89
CA ASP A 91 -15.22 0.17 -15.08
C ASP A 91 -14.07 -0.48 -15.90
N GLY A 92 -13.69 -1.73 -15.59
CA GLY A 92 -12.78 -2.55 -16.39
C GLY A 92 -11.30 -2.47 -15.98
N PHE A 93 -10.98 -1.77 -14.89
CA PHE A 93 -9.68 -1.83 -14.22
C PHE A 93 -9.61 -3.06 -13.31
N ALA A 94 -9.65 -4.24 -13.92
CA ALA A 94 -9.81 -5.51 -13.21
C ALA A 94 -8.54 -5.99 -12.50
N ILE A 95 -7.37 -5.42 -12.82
CA ILE A 95 -6.10 -5.71 -12.13
C ILE A 95 -5.71 -4.47 -11.33
N LEU A 96 -5.89 -4.52 -10.02
CA LEU A 96 -5.56 -3.44 -9.10
C LEU A 96 -4.25 -3.74 -8.38
N LYS A 97 -3.24 -2.89 -8.55
CA LYS A 97 -1.96 -3.03 -7.84
C LYS A 97 -1.93 -2.20 -6.55
N VAL A 98 -1.59 -2.88 -5.47
CA VAL A 98 -1.36 -2.34 -4.13
C VAL A 98 0.04 -2.74 -3.66
N GLY A 99 0.69 -1.86 -2.89
CA GLY A 99 2.00 -2.14 -2.31
C GLY A 99 2.29 -1.26 -1.10
N PRO A 100 2.54 0.05 -1.29
CA PRO A 100 2.76 1.00 -0.20
C PRO A 100 1.72 0.91 0.93
N TRP A 101 0.43 0.74 0.64
CA TRP A 101 -0.60 0.64 1.68
C TRP A 101 -0.39 -0.55 2.62
N LEU A 102 0.10 -1.69 2.09
CA LEU A 102 0.37 -2.89 2.90
C LEU A 102 1.49 -2.63 3.90
N THR A 103 2.60 -2.04 3.45
CA THR A 103 3.74 -1.74 4.33
C THR A 103 3.51 -0.51 5.22
N PHE A 104 2.64 0.41 4.80
CA PHE A 104 2.13 1.50 5.63
C PHE A 104 1.29 0.96 6.80
N ALA A 105 0.35 0.04 6.55
CA ALA A 105 -0.45 -0.59 7.60
C ALA A 105 0.41 -1.43 8.56
N LEU A 106 1.44 -2.11 8.05
CA LEU A 106 2.45 -2.78 8.88
C LEU A 106 3.17 -1.77 9.79
N ARG A 107 3.63 -0.63 9.24
CA ARG A 107 4.32 0.42 10.01
C ARG A 107 3.42 1.01 11.09
N GLU A 108 2.16 1.31 10.79
CA GLU A 108 1.18 1.78 11.78
C GLU A 108 1.04 0.78 12.92
N ALA A 109 0.89 -0.51 12.61
CA ALA A 109 0.77 -1.54 13.62
C ALA A 109 2.02 -1.67 14.48
N LEU A 110 3.21 -1.66 13.88
CA LEU A 110 4.48 -1.65 14.60
C LEU A 110 4.62 -0.44 15.54
N TYR A 111 4.18 0.75 15.11
CA TYR A 111 4.26 1.95 15.94
C TYR A 111 3.22 1.94 17.07
N GLY A 112 2.02 1.41 16.80
CA GLY A 112 1.01 1.17 17.85
C GLY A 112 1.52 0.17 18.89
N LEU A 113 2.09 -0.96 18.46
CA LEU A 113 2.72 -1.94 19.35
C LEU A 113 3.86 -1.33 20.17
N ASN A 114 4.65 -0.42 19.60
CA ASN A 114 5.67 0.31 20.36
C ASN A 114 5.06 1.12 21.51
N HIS A 115 3.94 1.81 21.30
CA HIS A 115 3.25 2.52 22.38
C HIS A 115 2.67 1.57 23.44
N ILE A 116 2.13 0.42 23.01
CA ILE A 116 1.64 -0.64 23.90
C ILE A 116 2.78 -1.18 24.77
N ALA A 117 3.94 -1.46 24.19
CA ALA A 117 5.12 -1.96 24.89
C ALA A 117 5.62 -1.00 25.97
N VAL A 118 5.55 0.32 25.73
CA VAL A 118 5.89 1.34 26.74
C VAL A 118 4.98 1.24 27.98
N MET A 119 3.70 0.90 27.79
CA MET A 119 2.73 0.78 28.88
C MET A 119 2.85 -0.55 29.64
N LEU A 120 3.06 -1.66 28.93
CA LEU A 120 3.07 -3.00 29.52
C LEU A 120 4.44 -3.40 30.09
N ALA A 121 5.52 -2.91 29.50
CA ALA A 121 6.89 -3.27 29.87
C ALA A 121 7.81 -2.04 29.81
N PRO A 122 7.57 -1.04 30.68
CA PRO A 122 8.31 0.22 30.66
C PRO A 122 9.80 0.00 30.91
N ASP A 123 10.62 0.50 29.99
CA ASP A 123 12.07 0.43 30.07
C ASP A 123 12.65 1.72 29.45
N PRO A 124 13.06 2.70 30.27
CA PRO A 124 13.61 3.96 29.78
C PRO A 124 14.93 3.81 29.00
N SER A 125 15.61 2.66 29.11
CA SER A 125 16.86 2.40 28.41
C SER A 125 16.66 1.81 27.01
N ARG A 126 15.45 1.33 26.71
CA ARG A 126 15.12 0.71 25.42
C ARG A 126 14.94 1.78 24.34
N GLU A 127 15.72 1.69 23.28
CA GLU A 127 15.48 2.50 22.07
C GLU A 127 14.11 2.12 21.49
N SER A 128 13.25 3.11 21.28
CA SER A 128 11.94 2.89 20.65
C SER A 128 12.10 2.55 19.18
N LEU A 129 11.17 1.76 18.62
CA LEU A 129 11.23 1.42 17.20
C LEU A 129 11.20 2.65 16.29
N PRO A 130 10.38 3.70 16.53
CA PRO A 130 10.45 4.93 15.74
C PRO A 130 11.81 5.64 15.81
N ALA A 131 12.48 5.65 16.97
CA ALA A 131 13.81 6.24 17.12
C ALA A 131 14.88 5.46 16.35
N ALA A 132 14.85 4.12 16.44
CA ALA A 132 15.74 3.25 15.67
C ALA A 132 15.56 3.45 14.16
N MET A 133 14.30 3.51 13.69
CA MET A 133 14.00 3.73 12.28
C MET A 133 14.44 5.12 11.79
N GLU A 134 14.26 6.17 12.60
CA GLU A 134 14.76 7.51 12.28
C GLU A 134 16.28 7.51 12.09
N ARG A 135 17.02 6.93 13.04
CA ARG A 135 18.48 6.80 12.97
C ARG A 135 18.92 6.03 11.72
N ILE A 136 18.24 4.93 11.39
CA ILE A 136 18.52 4.11 10.20
C ILE A 136 18.26 4.90 8.92
N MET A 137 17.12 5.60 8.82
CA MET A 137 16.75 6.36 7.63
C MET A 137 17.68 7.57 7.40
N LEU A 138 18.11 8.24 8.47
CA LEU A 138 19.08 9.34 8.38
C LEU A 138 20.47 8.86 7.95
N ALA A 139 20.89 7.66 8.38
CA ALA A 139 22.18 7.09 8.02
C ALA A 139 22.27 6.64 6.54
N SER A 140 21.14 6.49 5.84
CA SER A 140 21.11 6.05 4.44
C SER A 140 19.98 6.75 3.69
N PRO A 141 20.10 8.04 3.35
CA PRO A 141 18.99 8.87 2.90
C PRO A 141 18.51 8.62 1.46
N ASP A 142 19.26 7.84 0.67
CA ASP A 142 19.04 7.65 -0.77
C ASP A 142 17.62 7.19 -1.15
N ASN A 143 16.98 6.38 -0.29
CA ASN A 143 15.65 5.86 -0.57
C ASN A 143 14.51 6.87 -0.30
N TRP A 144 14.77 7.98 0.40
CA TRP A 144 13.73 8.96 0.76
C TRP A 144 14.04 10.42 0.42
N GLN A 145 15.30 10.84 0.35
CA GLN A 145 15.68 12.26 0.27
C GLN A 145 15.06 13.01 -0.91
N LYS A 146 14.96 12.37 -2.08
CA LYS A 146 14.36 12.96 -3.28
C LYS A 146 12.83 13.08 -3.22
N TYR A 147 12.19 12.37 -2.30
CA TYR A 147 10.73 12.27 -2.18
C TYR A 147 10.16 13.18 -1.09
N TYR A 148 10.99 13.58 -0.11
CA TYR A 148 10.58 14.38 1.04
C TYR A 148 11.28 15.75 0.99
N PRO A 149 10.68 16.76 0.32
CA PRO A 149 11.17 18.13 0.37
C PRO A 149 10.85 18.78 1.72
N GLY A 150 11.36 19.99 1.94
CA GLY A 150 11.05 20.80 3.13
C GLY A 150 12.18 20.85 4.16
N THR A 151 11.87 21.37 5.34
CA THR A 151 12.82 21.48 6.46
C THR A 151 13.11 20.10 7.08
N PRO A 152 14.18 19.97 7.89
CA PRO A 152 14.48 18.71 8.59
C PRO A 152 13.31 18.16 9.42
N GLU A 153 12.51 19.04 10.04
CA GLU A 153 11.32 18.69 10.83
C GLU A 153 10.18 18.18 9.95
N GLU A 154 9.91 18.86 8.82
CA GLU A 154 8.92 18.41 7.83
C GLU A 154 9.33 17.07 7.21
N GLN A 155 10.61 16.89 6.94
CA GLN A 155 11.15 15.63 6.43
C GLN A 155 11.03 14.51 7.47
N ARG A 156 11.22 14.81 8.76
CA ARG A 156 11.01 13.82 9.84
C ARG A 156 9.57 13.31 9.84
N VAL A 157 8.59 14.21 9.79
CA VAL A 157 7.18 13.81 9.68
C VAL A 157 6.98 12.91 8.46
N GLN A 158 7.51 13.30 7.29
CA GLN A 158 7.35 12.52 6.06
C GLN A 158 8.04 11.15 6.11
N ARG A 159 9.22 11.02 6.73
CA ARG A 159 9.92 9.73 6.90
C ARG A 159 9.07 8.70 7.62
N HIS A 160 8.26 9.14 8.58
CA HIS A 160 7.45 8.26 9.42
C HIS A 160 6.00 8.14 8.98
N PHE A 161 5.43 9.14 8.30
CA PHE A 161 3.96 9.22 8.12
C PHE A 161 3.52 9.47 6.68
N SER A 162 4.43 9.70 5.73
CA SER A 162 4.05 9.91 4.33
C SER A 162 3.40 8.67 3.71
N PHE A 163 2.34 8.86 2.91
CA PHE A 163 1.71 7.81 2.11
C PHE A 163 2.64 7.23 1.02
N SER A 164 3.71 7.96 0.66
CA SER A 164 4.77 7.42 -0.21
C SER A 164 5.51 6.24 0.41
N ASP A 165 5.43 6.08 1.74
CA ASP A 165 5.91 4.94 2.53
C ASP A 165 7.36 4.52 2.25
N ARG A 166 8.28 5.49 2.13
CA ARG A 166 9.69 5.22 1.78
C ARG A 166 10.44 4.46 2.89
N ILE A 167 9.89 4.43 4.10
CA ILE A 167 10.38 3.60 5.21
C ILE A 167 10.40 2.11 4.86
N ARG A 168 9.56 1.63 3.91
CA ARG A 168 9.52 0.21 3.52
C ARG A 168 10.84 -0.36 3.02
N TYR A 169 11.69 0.48 2.42
CA TYR A 169 13.00 0.06 1.91
C TYR A 169 14.01 -0.23 3.03
N TYR A 170 13.70 0.15 4.27
CA TYR A 170 14.59 -0.02 5.41
C TYR A 170 14.24 -1.24 6.26
N TRP A 171 13.00 -1.76 6.20
CA TRP A 171 12.60 -2.97 6.94
C TRP A 171 13.50 -4.19 6.69
N PRO A 172 14.02 -4.44 5.48
CA PRO A 172 14.93 -5.56 5.25
C PRO A 172 16.34 -5.38 5.83
N THR A 173 16.69 -4.18 6.33
CA THR A 173 18.03 -3.94 6.87
C THR A 173 18.22 -4.70 8.19
N PRO A 174 19.42 -5.25 8.47
CA PRO A 174 19.67 -5.97 9.72
C PRO A 174 19.39 -5.13 10.98
N ALA A 175 19.60 -3.81 10.91
CA ALA A 175 19.33 -2.90 12.03
C ALA A 175 17.83 -2.75 12.30
N ALA A 176 17.01 -2.61 11.25
CA ALA A 176 15.55 -2.52 11.38
C ALA A 176 14.97 -3.85 11.87
N GLN A 177 15.42 -4.98 11.30
CA GLN A 177 14.98 -6.31 11.73
C GLN A 177 15.26 -6.56 13.21
N ARG A 178 16.45 -6.19 13.70
CA ARG A 178 16.78 -6.28 15.14
C ARG A 178 15.87 -5.39 15.99
N ALA A 179 15.65 -4.14 15.60
CA ALA A 179 14.80 -3.23 16.37
C ALA A 179 13.35 -3.73 16.43
N THR A 180 12.83 -4.23 15.31
CA THR A 180 11.50 -4.86 15.25
C THR A 180 11.44 -6.11 16.11
N GLN A 181 12.43 -7.00 16.04
CA GLN A 181 12.47 -8.21 16.87
C GLN A 181 12.50 -7.87 18.36
N THR A 182 13.33 -6.91 18.78
CA THR A 182 13.36 -6.44 20.17
C THR A 182 11.98 -5.96 20.64
N LEU A 183 11.23 -5.24 19.81
CA LEU A 183 9.87 -4.84 20.14
C LEU A 183 8.93 -6.05 20.29
N LEU A 184 9.00 -7.00 19.36
CA LEU A 184 8.14 -8.19 19.39
C LEU A 184 8.46 -9.09 20.58
N ASP A 185 9.73 -9.25 20.94
CA ASP A 185 10.17 -10.05 22.09
C ASP A 185 9.63 -9.49 23.41
N VAL A 186 9.55 -8.17 23.54
CA VAL A 186 8.98 -7.48 24.71
C VAL A 186 7.50 -7.83 24.91
N LEU A 187 6.78 -8.04 23.81
CA LEU A 187 5.36 -8.36 23.80
C LEU A 187 5.11 -9.87 23.61
N SER A 188 6.17 -10.68 23.53
CA SER A 188 6.04 -12.12 23.27
C SER A 188 5.21 -12.79 24.37
N GLU A 189 4.30 -13.68 23.96
CA GLU A 189 3.38 -14.39 24.86
C GLU A 189 2.48 -13.51 25.75
N THR A 190 2.43 -12.19 25.50
CA THR A 190 1.57 -11.26 26.24
C THR A 190 0.23 -11.13 25.52
N ASP A 191 -0.85 -11.56 26.17
CA ASP A 191 -2.20 -11.19 25.75
C ASP A 191 -2.40 -9.69 25.94
N ILE A 192 -2.39 -8.94 24.83
CA ILE A 192 -2.47 -7.48 24.87
C ILE A 192 -3.89 -7.07 25.29
N PRO A 193 -4.06 -6.30 26.38
CA PRO A 193 -5.38 -5.83 26.81
C PRO A 193 -6.11 -5.07 25.70
N ARG A 194 -7.34 -5.48 25.39
CA ARG A 194 -8.17 -4.86 24.35
C ARG A 194 -8.27 -3.32 24.42
N PRO A 195 -8.37 -2.66 25.59
CA PRO A 195 -8.37 -1.19 25.65
C PRO A 195 -7.11 -0.55 25.04
N LEU A 196 -5.95 -1.21 25.14
CA LEU A 196 -4.71 -0.73 24.52
C LEU A 196 -4.73 -0.93 23.00
N ILE A 197 -5.33 -2.04 22.52
CA ILE A 197 -5.58 -2.27 21.09
C ILE A 197 -6.53 -1.19 20.55
N SER A 198 -7.67 -0.96 21.21
CA SER A 198 -8.61 0.10 20.84
C SER A 198 -7.94 1.49 20.78
N GLN A 199 -7.05 1.80 21.72
CA GLN A 199 -6.35 3.08 21.78
C GLN A 199 -5.27 3.27 20.69
N TYR A 200 -4.45 2.25 20.41
CA TYR A 200 -3.26 2.39 19.57
C TYR A 200 -3.35 1.67 18.22
N LEU A 201 -4.31 0.76 18.08
CA LEU A 201 -4.57 -0.07 16.91
C LEU A 201 -6.10 -0.15 16.66
N GLY A 202 -6.81 0.97 16.85
CA GLY A 202 -8.28 1.01 16.87
C GLY A 202 -8.95 0.43 15.62
N GLN A 203 -8.26 0.43 14.49
CA GLN A 203 -8.68 -0.22 13.24
C GLN A 203 -8.78 -1.76 13.31
N LEU A 204 -8.34 -2.38 14.41
CA LEU A 204 -8.43 -3.83 14.67
C LEU A 204 -9.35 -4.17 15.84
N ASP A 205 -9.93 -3.18 16.53
CA ASP A 205 -10.70 -3.45 17.76
C ASP A 205 -11.92 -4.33 17.49
N ALA A 206 -12.62 -4.12 16.37
CA ALA A 206 -13.79 -4.91 16.01
C ALA A 206 -13.41 -6.37 15.73
N GLU A 207 -12.35 -6.60 14.97
CA GLU A 207 -11.85 -7.93 14.62
C GLU A 207 -11.35 -8.69 15.84
N VAL A 208 -10.71 -8.00 16.79
CA VAL A 208 -10.29 -8.59 18.07
C VAL A 208 -11.49 -8.89 18.96
N ALA A 209 -12.48 -7.99 19.04
CA ALA A 209 -13.69 -8.20 19.82
C ALA A 209 -14.49 -9.42 19.35
N GLU A 210 -14.47 -9.67 18.06
CA GLU A 210 -15.16 -10.79 17.40
C GLU A 210 -14.29 -12.06 17.33
N GLY A 211 -13.07 -12.02 17.87
CA GLY A 211 -12.15 -13.16 17.93
C GLY A 211 -11.54 -13.57 16.58
N ARG A 212 -11.67 -12.74 15.54
CA ARG A 212 -11.06 -12.98 14.22
C ARG A 212 -9.57 -12.70 14.20
N VAL A 213 -9.10 -11.78 15.05
CA VAL A 213 -7.67 -11.49 15.25
C VAL A 213 -7.35 -11.74 16.72
N GLN A 214 -6.32 -12.53 16.99
CA GLN A 214 -5.86 -12.76 18.36
C GLN A 214 -5.15 -11.51 18.89
N PRO A 215 -5.27 -11.18 20.19
CA PRO A 215 -4.63 -10.01 20.80
C PRO A 215 -3.12 -10.22 21.06
N LEU A 216 -2.42 -10.85 20.12
CA LEU A 216 -0.99 -11.13 20.16
C LEU A 216 -0.26 -10.21 19.18
N ALA A 217 0.96 -9.77 19.52
CA ALA A 217 1.69 -8.79 18.72
C ALA A 217 1.83 -9.19 17.25
N HIS A 218 2.23 -10.44 16.98
CA HIS A 218 2.33 -10.96 15.61
C HIS A 218 0.99 -10.99 14.88
N GLU A 219 -0.06 -11.46 15.54
CA GLU A 219 -1.40 -11.58 14.96
C GLU A 219 -2.02 -10.21 14.65
N LEU A 220 -1.72 -9.18 15.46
CA LEU A 220 -2.11 -7.81 15.19
C LEU A 220 -1.38 -7.22 13.97
N LEU A 221 -0.11 -7.60 13.73
CA LEU A 221 0.60 -7.20 12.50
C LEU A 221 -0.02 -7.84 11.26
N ILE A 222 -0.34 -9.14 11.32
CA ILE A 222 -1.01 -9.82 10.22
C ILE A 222 -2.39 -9.23 9.99
N GLY A 223 -3.18 -9.04 11.05
CA GLY A 223 -4.50 -8.43 10.98
C GLY A 223 -4.49 -7.03 10.34
N SER A 224 -3.48 -6.20 10.63
CA SER A 224 -3.40 -4.85 10.03
C SER A 224 -3.17 -4.88 8.52
N ILE A 225 -2.39 -5.83 8.03
CA ILE A 225 -2.13 -6.04 6.59
C ILE A 225 -3.36 -6.70 5.94
N THR A 226 -3.92 -7.74 6.55
CA THR A 226 -5.10 -8.45 6.05
C THR A 226 -6.27 -7.51 5.88
N ARG A 227 -6.51 -6.58 6.81
CA ARG A 227 -7.56 -5.55 6.67
C ARG A 227 -7.42 -4.72 5.38
N VAL A 228 -6.19 -4.43 4.94
CA VAL A 228 -5.98 -3.74 3.65
C VAL A 228 -6.29 -4.68 2.49
N LEU A 229 -5.84 -5.94 2.57
CA LEU A 229 -6.13 -6.95 1.54
C LEU A 229 -7.64 -7.21 1.39
N ASP A 230 -8.38 -7.24 2.49
CA ASP A 230 -9.82 -7.46 2.51
C ASP A 230 -10.57 -6.36 1.72
N ILE A 231 -10.13 -5.10 1.80
CA ILE A 231 -10.71 -4.01 1.00
C ILE A 231 -10.59 -4.30 -0.52
N TYR A 232 -9.47 -4.88 -0.96
CA TYR A 232 -9.28 -5.28 -2.36
C TYR A 232 -10.02 -6.56 -2.70
N ALA A 233 -10.04 -7.52 -1.78
CA ALA A 233 -10.78 -8.77 -1.94
C ALA A 233 -12.28 -8.48 -2.12
N ASP A 234 -12.85 -7.59 -1.31
CA ASP A 234 -14.24 -7.15 -1.42
C ASP A 234 -14.53 -6.47 -2.77
N ALA A 235 -13.60 -5.66 -3.29
CA ALA A 235 -13.78 -4.98 -4.56
C ALA A 235 -13.64 -5.90 -5.79
N THR A 236 -12.84 -6.96 -5.67
CA THR A 236 -12.52 -7.90 -6.76
C THR A 236 -13.27 -9.22 -6.65
N GLY A 237 -13.99 -9.44 -5.55
CA GLY A 237 -14.79 -10.62 -5.29
C GLY A 237 -15.97 -10.74 -6.25
N PRO A 238 -16.48 -11.97 -6.47
CA PRO A 238 -17.66 -12.23 -7.29
C PRO A 238 -18.97 -11.72 -6.68
#